data_AF-A0A953W1V7-F1
#
_entry.id   AF-A0A953W1V7-F1
#
_cell.length_a   1.000
_cell.length_b   1.000
_cell.length_c   1.000
_cell.angle_alpha   90.00
_cell.angle_beta   90.00
_cell.angle_gamma   90.00
#
_symmetry.space_group_name_H-M   'P 1'
#
loop_
_entity.id
_entity.type
_entity.pdbx_description
1 polymer ?
#
loop_
_entity_poly.entity_id
_entity_poly.type
_entity_poly.pdbx_seq_one_letter_code
_entity_poly.pdbx_strand_id
1 'polypeptide(L)'
;WYKAHHGFEFSETSRDMGFCSHAILGDDPLIVNDTLRDDRFADNPVVLGDPHVRFYAGVPLHAADGARVGAFCIVDSKPRTLTPAQLRMLQDLARLVEEELEPRSEAKAG
;
A
#
# COMPACT_ATOMS: atom_id res chain seq x y z
N TRP A 1 2.28 10.69 -2.90
CA TRP A 1 3.71 10.60 -2.59
C TRP A 1 4.08 9.17 -2.21
N TYR A 2 5.00 8.53 -2.95
CA TYR A 2 5.60 7.25 -2.58
C TYR A 2 7.00 7.49 -2.00
N LYS A 3 7.23 7.12 -0.73
CA LYS A 3 8.56 7.21 -0.11
C LYS A 3 9.59 6.30 -0.81
N ALA A 4 9.12 5.18 -1.36
CA ALA A 4 9.87 4.26 -2.21
C ALA A 4 8.89 3.55 -3.18
N HIS A 5 9.32 3.28 -4.42
CA HIS A 5 8.56 2.49 -5.40
C HIS A 5 9.52 1.70 -6.32
N HIS A 6 9.05 0.58 -6.87
CA HIS A 6 9.76 -0.20 -7.88
C HIS A 6 8.74 -0.86 -8.81
N GLY A 7 8.99 -0.89 -10.12
CA GLY A 7 8.13 -1.54 -11.12
C GLY A 7 7.07 -0.66 -11.81
N PHE A 8 6.93 0.60 -11.42
CA PHE A 8 6.11 1.61 -12.11
C PHE A 8 6.81 2.97 -12.11
N GLU A 9 6.72 3.74 -13.22
CA GLU A 9 7.34 5.07 -13.39
C GLU A 9 6.48 6.22 -12.82
N PHE A 10 5.82 6.03 -11.67
CA PHE A 10 5.07 7.11 -11.03
C PHE A 10 5.58 7.33 -9.59
N SER A 11 6.08 8.54 -9.33
CA SER A 11 6.54 8.98 -8.00
C SER A 11 5.38 9.39 -7.08
N GLU A 12 4.22 9.71 -7.66
CA GLU A 12 3.00 10.09 -6.95
C GLU A 12 1.74 9.66 -7.71
N THR A 13 0.72 9.18 -6.98
CA THR A 13 -0.66 9.05 -7.49
C THR A 13 -1.53 10.05 -6.73
N SER A 14 -2.46 10.71 -7.41
CA SER A 14 -3.44 11.59 -6.76
C SER A 14 -4.17 10.82 -5.64
N ARG A 15 -4.34 11.45 -4.48
CA ARG A 15 -4.96 10.85 -3.29
C ARG A 15 -6.37 10.33 -3.60
N ASP A 16 -7.08 10.97 -4.51
CA ASP A 16 -8.45 10.60 -4.91
C ASP A 16 -8.50 9.36 -5.84
N MET A 17 -7.35 8.94 -6.38
CA MET A 17 -7.23 7.88 -7.38
C MET A 17 -6.57 6.60 -6.83
N GLY A 18 -5.92 6.70 -5.67
CA GLY A 18 -5.06 5.66 -5.13
C GLY A 18 -5.79 4.65 -4.23
N PHE A 19 -5.61 3.36 -4.51
CA PHE A 19 -5.97 2.25 -3.61
C PHE A 19 -5.46 2.46 -2.17
N CYS A 20 -4.30 3.12 -2.01
CA CYS A 20 -3.70 3.44 -0.72
C CYS A 20 -4.61 4.30 0.18
N SER A 21 -5.42 5.19 -0.39
CA SER A 21 -6.38 6.00 0.37
C SER A 21 -7.53 5.17 0.93
N HIS A 22 -7.84 4.03 0.33
CA HIS A 22 -8.80 3.08 0.89
C HIS A 22 -8.14 2.15 1.91
N ALA A 23 -6.90 1.72 1.63
CA ALA A 23 -6.14 0.87 2.53
C ALA A 23 -5.89 1.53 3.89
N ILE A 24 -5.63 2.85 3.93
CA ILE A 24 -5.37 3.56 5.19
C ILE A 24 -6.62 3.77 6.06
N LEU A 25 -7.83 3.49 5.58
CA LEU A 25 -9.06 3.77 6.34
C LEU A 25 -9.41 2.70 7.38
N GLY A 26 -8.86 1.48 7.26
CA GLY A 26 -9.03 0.40 8.23
C GLY A 26 -7.69 -0.07 8.81
N ASP A 27 -7.76 -0.94 9.81
CA ASP A 27 -6.59 -1.58 10.44
C ASP A 27 -6.21 -2.89 9.73
N ASP A 28 -7.13 -3.42 8.92
CA ASP A 28 -6.93 -4.67 8.19
C ASP A 28 -6.27 -4.43 6.81
N PRO A 29 -5.46 -5.39 6.31
CA PRO A 29 -4.96 -5.35 4.95
C PRO A 29 -6.10 -5.24 3.92
N LEU A 30 -5.96 -4.33 2.96
CA LEU A 30 -6.84 -4.24 1.81
C LEU A 30 -6.31 -5.12 0.68
N ILE A 31 -7.02 -6.20 0.36
CA ILE A 31 -6.69 -7.10 -0.74
C ILE A 31 -7.76 -7.01 -1.82
N VAL A 32 -7.33 -6.72 -3.04
CA VAL A 32 -8.16 -6.69 -4.25
C VAL A 32 -7.54 -7.64 -5.26
N ASN A 33 -8.14 -8.83 -5.40
CA ASN A 33 -7.61 -9.89 -6.25
C ASN A 33 -7.74 -9.58 -7.75
N ASP A 34 -8.84 -8.92 -8.12
CA ASP A 34 -9.12 -8.42 -9.47
C ASP A 34 -9.93 -7.11 -9.38
N THR A 35 -9.32 -5.99 -9.71
CA THR A 35 -9.93 -4.66 -9.63
C THR A 35 -11.11 -4.47 -10.58
N LEU A 36 -11.17 -5.20 -11.70
CA LEU A 36 -12.33 -5.16 -12.61
C LEU A 36 -13.56 -5.86 -12.03
N ARG A 37 -13.37 -6.68 -11.00
CA ARG A 37 -14.43 -7.45 -10.33
C ARG A 37 -14.76 -6.90 -8.95
N ASP A 38 -14.16 -5.77 -8.58
CA ASP A 38 -14.38 -5.11 -7.31
C ASP A 38 -15.12 -3.80 -7.57
N ASP A 39 -16.40 -3.75 -7.19
CA ASP A 39 -17.29 -2.61 -7.44
C ASP A 39 -16.73 -1.29 -6.87
N ARG A 40 -15.84 -1.34 -5.88
CA ARG A 40 -15.19 -0.16 -5.30
C ARG A 40 -14.16 0.47 -6.25
N PHE A 41 -13.63 -0.31 -7.20
CA PHE A 41 -12.47 0.06 -8.01
C PHE A 41 -12.63 -0.16 -9.52
N ALA A 42 -13.67 -0.88 -9.97
CA ALA A 42 -13.85 -1.25 -11.37
C ALA A 42 -13.88 -0.04 -12.32
N ASP A 43 -14.45 1.08 -11.87
CA ASP A 43 -14.55 2.32 -12.64
C ASP A 43 -13.36 3.28 -12.42
N ASN A 44 -12.33 2.87 -11.67
CA ASN A 44 -11.18 3.71 -11.40
C ASN A 44 -10.34 3.92 -12.68
N PRO A 45 -9.95 5.15 -13.04
CA PRO A 45 -9.16 5.38 -14.25
C PRO A 45 -7.81 4.63 -14.29
N VAL A 46 -7.18 4.29 -13.17
CA VAL A 46 -5.94 3.47 -13.19
C VAL A 46 -6.20 1.97 -13.42
N VAL A 47 -7.47 1.55 -13.33
CA VAL A 47 -7.95 0.20 -13.67
C VAL A 47 -8.35 0.15 -15.14
N LEU A 48 -9.12 1.14 -15.59
CA LEU A 48 -9.63 1.22 -16.97
C LEU A 48 -8.56 1.67 -17.97
N GLY A 49 -7.72 2.65 -17.60
CA GLY A 49 -6.61 3.17 -18.40
C GLY A 49 -5.25 2.69 -17.89
N ASP A 50 -4.17 3.12 -18.54
CA ASP A 50 -2.80 2.83 -18.12
C ASP A 50 -2.58 3.24 -16.64
N PRO A 51 -2.00 2.38 -15.79
CA PRO A 51 -1.26 1.15 -16.11
C PRO A 51 -2.10 -0.15 -16.09
N HIS A 52 -3.42 -0.05 -16.10
CA HIS A 52 -4.36 -1.18 -16.03
C HIS A 52 -4.13 -2.07 -14.80
N VAL A 53 -4.11 -1.47 -13.61
CA VAL A 53 -3.98 -2.20 -12.35
C VAL A 53 -5.07 -3.25 -12.27
N ARG A 54 -4.70 -4.50 -11.97
CA ARG A 54 -5.62 -5.63 -11.75
C ARG A 54 -5.53 -6.19 -10.36
N PHE A 55 -4.38 -6.09 -9.71
CA PHE A 55 -4.20 -6.59 -8.36
C PHE A 55 -3.64 -5.49 -7.45
N TYR A 56 -4.16 -5.44 -6.23
CA TYR A 56 -3.64 -4.60 -5.17
C TYR A 56 -3.66 -5.37 -3.84
N ALA A 57 -2.58 -5.28 -3.09
CA ALA A 57 -2.56 -5.67 -1.68
C ALA A 57 -1.81 -4.60 -0.89
N GLY A 58 -2.48 -3.99 0.09
CA GLY A 58 -1.93 -2.93 0.92
C GLY A 58 -2.11 -3.23 2.40
N VAL A 59 -1.06 -3.00 3.18
CA VAL A 59 -1.08 -3.08 4.66
C VAL A 59 -0.92 -1.64 5.19
N PRO A 60 -1.81 -1.17 6.09
CA PRO A 60 -1.68 0.14 6.71
C PRO A 60 -0.34 0.27 7.47
N LEU A 61 0.26 1.45 7.43
CA LEU A 61 1.47 1.79 8.19
C LEU A 61 1.15 2.78 9.29
N HIS A 62 1.69 2.54 10.48
CA HIS A 62 1.49 3.33 11.68
C HIS A 62 2.80 3.98 12.14
N ALA A 63 2.69 5.19 12.68
CA ALA A 63 3.74 5.81 13.46
C ALA A 63 3.71 5.28 14.91
N ALA A 64 4.77 5.57 15.67
CA ALA A 64 4.91 5.16 17.07
C ALA A 64 3.77 5.64 17.99
N ASP A 65 3.08 6.73 17.62
CA ASP A 65 1.90 7.24 18.33
C ASP A 65 0.58 6.55 17.92
N GLY A 66 0.65 5.56 17.02
CA GLY A 66 -0.50 4.84 16.47
C GLY A 66 -1.19 5.59 15.32
N ALA A 67 -0.70 6.76 14.91
CA ALA A 67 -1.27 7.47 13.77
C ALA A 67 -0.98 6.72 12.47
N ARG A 68 -2.01 6.60 11.62
CA ARG A 68 -1.87 6.00 10.28
C ARG A 68 -1.18 6.99 9.35
N VAL A 69 0.01 6.62 8.89
CA VAL A 69 0.89 7.50 8.10
C VAL A 69 0.99 7.10 6.63
N GLY A 70 0.52 5.90 6.28
CA GLY A 70 0.55 5.42 4.90
C GLY A 70 0.08 3.98 4.76
N ALA A 71 0.51 3.34 3.68
CA ALA A 71 0.35 1.91 3.45
C ALA A 71 1.57 1.35 2.71
N PHE A 72 1.99 0.14 3.06
CA PHE A 72 2.93 -0.65 2.27
C PHE A 72 2.13 -1.54 1.33
N CYS A 73 2.35 -1.41 0.02
CA CYS A 73 1.52 -2.10 -0.95
C CYS A 73 2.29 -2.67 -2.13
N ILE A 74 1.70 -3.72 -2.71
CA ILE A 74 2.08 -4.31 -3.98
C ILE A 74 0.94 -4.14 -4.99
N VAL A 75 1.31 -3.90 -6.25
CA VAL A 75 0.41 -3.71 -7.38
C VAL A 75 0.86 -4.55 -8.56
N ASP A 76 -0.10 -5.05 -9.34
CA ASP A 76 0.18 -5.79 -10.57
C ASP A 76 -0.90 -5.51 -11.64
N SER A 77 -0.52 -5.60 -12.91
CA SER A 77 -1.44 -5.49 -14.06
C SER A 77 -2.15 -6.82 -14.40
N LYS A 78 -1.88 -7.88 -13.63
CA LYS A 78 -2.61 -9.16 -13.69
C LYS A 78 -3.31 -9.47 -12.37
N PRO A 79 -4.50 -10.10 -12.39
CA PRO A 79 -5.15 -10.58 -11.18
C PRO A 79 -4.26 -11.55 -10.41
N ARG A 80 -4.30 -11.49 -9.08
CA ARG A 80 -3.55 -12.40 -8.20
C ARG A 80 -4.35 -12.75 -6.96
N THR A 81 -3.95 -13.84 -6.32
CA THR A 81 -4.45 -14.24 -5.01
C THR A 81 -3.25 -14.59 -4.14
N LEU A 82 -3.11 -13.90 -3.00
CA LEU A 82 -2.05 -14.19 -2.06
C LEU A 82 -2.39 -15.45 -1.26
N THR A 83 -1.39 -16.31 -1.09
CA THR A 83 -1.46 -17.36 -0.08
C THR A 83 -1.34 -16.75 1.33
N PRO A 84 -1.80 -17.44 2.39
CA PRO A 84 -1.64 -16.95 3.76
C PRO A 84 -0.18 -16.63 4.13
N ALA A 85 0.77 -17.43 3.65
CA ALA A 85 2.20 -17.19 3.87
C ALA A 85 2.70 -15.91 3.19
N GLN A 86 2.23 -15.61 1.98
CA GLN A 86 2.57 -14.37 1.27
C GLN A 86 1.95 -13.14 1.93
N LEU A 87 0.69 -13.24 2.39
CA LEU A 87 0.07 -12.16 3.14
C LEU A 87 0.84 -11.88 4.43
N ARG A 88 1.23 -12.93 5.16
CA ARG A 88 2.05 -12.79 6.37
C ARG A 88 3.37 -12.10 6.08
N MET A 89 4.05 -12.49 4.99
CA MET A 89 5.29 -11.85 4.57
C MET A 89 5.10 -10.36 4.24
N LEU A 90 4.00 -10.00 3.58
CA LEU A 90 3.67 -8.60 3.29
C LEU A 90 3.47 -7.78 4.58
N GLN A 91 2.80 -8.36 5.58
CA GLN A 91 2.61 -7.73 6.90
C GLN A 91 3.93 -7.60 7.67
N ASP A 92 4.78 -8.62 7.63
CA ASP A 92 6.09 -8.56 8.29
C ASP A 92 7.00 -7.51 7.63
N LEU A 93 6.95 -7.36 6.29
CA LEU A 93 7.64 -6.27 5.59
C LEU A 93 7.08 -4.89 5.95
N ALA A 94 5.76 -4.75 6.07
CA ALA A 94 5.14 -3.50 6.50
C ALA A 94 5.63 -3.08 7.89
N ARG A 95 5.75 -4.03 8.83
CA ARG A 95 6.29 -3.76 10.17
C ARG A 95 7.74 -3.27 10.14
N LEU A 96 8.59 -3.87 9.30
CA LEU A 96 9.97 -3.38 9.12
C LEU A 96 10.00 -1.94 8.58
N VAL A 97 9.04 -1.58 7.71
CA VAL A 97 8.91 -0.20 7.24
C VAL A 97 8.47 0.72 8.38
N GLU A 98 7.54 0.31 9.25
CA GLU A 98 7.14 1.09 10.43
C GLU A 98 8.33 1.35 11.36
N GLU A 99 9.16 0.33 11.63
CA GLU A 99 10.38 0.45 12.44
C GLU A 99 11.37 1.47 11.86
N GLU A 100 11.51 1.53 10.53
CA GLU A 100 12.35 2.52 9.84
C GLU A 100 11.69 3.92 9.72
N LEU A 101 10.38 4.02 9.97
CA LEU A 101 9.68 5.30 10.06
C LEU A 101 9.82 5.92 11.44
N GLU A 102 10.19 5.16 12.46
CA GLU A 102 10.49 5.72 13.77
C GLU A 102 11.65 6.71 13.66
N PRO A 103 11.51 7.94 14.20
CA PRO A 103 12.61 8.86 14.22
C PRO A 103 13.74 8.23 15.04
N ARG A 104 14.89 7.95 14.41
CA ARG A 104 16.13 7.74 15.16
C ARG A 104 16.29 8.96 16.04
N SER A 105 16.10 8.80 17.34
CA SER A 105 16.46 9.84 18.29
C SER A 105 17.94 10.10 18.06
N GLU A 106 18.28 11.23 17.42
CA GLU A 106 19.62 11.75 17.52
C GLU A 106 19.87 11.87 19.02
N ALA A 107 20.82 11.07 19.51
CA ALA A 107 21.39 11.29 20.82
C ALA A 107 21.85 12.74 20.83
N LYS A 108 21.09 13.61 21.50
CA LYS A 108 21.60 14.90 21.93
C LYS A 108 22.75 14.57 22.87
N ALA A 109 23.96 14.53 22.31
CA ALA A 109 25.19 14.70 23.06
C ALA A 109 25.13 16.12 23.63
N GLY A 110 24.72 16.19 24.90
CA GLY A 110 24.93 17.34 25.78
C GLY A 110 26.00 16.97 26.80
#